data_AF-A0A6A3PSK3-F1
#
_entry.id   AF-A0A6A3PSK3-F1
#
_cell.length_a   1.000
_cell.length_b   1.000
_cell.length_c   1.000
_cell.angle_alpha   90.00
_cell.angle_beta   90.00
_cell.angle_gamma   90.00
#
_symmetry.space_group_name_H-M   'P 1'
#
loop_
_entity.id
_entity.type
_entity.pdbx_description
1 polymer ?
#
loop_
_entity_poly.entity_id
_entity_poly.type
_entity_poly.pdbx_seq_one_letter_code
_entity_poly.pdbx_strand_id
1 'polypeptide(L)'
;MSLVERLGLPPFEITGVLAVVKYNVGQAVPVIKAIPQAECLRHAIQAIDETNNHDLLARWDDYGYATYDQLKLMEKVVVAKNNFALVQATVDWIETVEFQVGDIVEPFKDTLDISKPLLRI
;
A
#
# COMPACT_ATOMS: atom_id res chain seq x y z
N MET A 1 9.34 -1.48 17.08
CA MET A 1 8.05 -1.39 16.37
C MET A 1 8.22 -0.40 15.23
N SER A 2 7.98 -0.83 13.99
CA SER A 2 8.02 0.04 12.81
C SER A 2 6.87 1.05 12.86
N LEU A 3 7.01 2.17 12.13
CA LEU A 3 5.94 3.17 11.99
C LEU A 3 4.62 2.53 11.52
N VAL A 4 4.72 1.52 10.67
CA VAL A 4 3.58 0.78 10.09
C VAL A 4 2.82 -0.02 11.15
N GLU A 5 3.52 -0.63 12.12
CA GLU A 5 2.92 -1.40 13.21
C GLU A 5 2.10 -0.52 14.16
N ARG A 6 2.47 0.77 14.31
CA ARG A 6 1.80 1.73 15.19
C ARG A 6 0.46 2.27 14.64
N LEU A 7 0.16 2.04 13.36
CA LEU A 7 -1.04 2.55 12.69
C LEU A 7 -2.29 1.64 12.86
N GLY A 8 -2.13 0.46 13.45
CA GLY A 8 -3.07 -0.10 14.44
C GLY A 8 -4.52 -0.45 14.05
N LEU A 9 -4.74 -1.19 12.96
CA LEU A 9 -5.83 -2.18 12.91
C LEU A 9 -5.29 -3.49 12.31
N PRO A 10 -5.63 -4.66 12.89
CA PRO A 10 -5.13 -5.95 12.41
C PRO A 10 -5.68 -6.23 11.00
N PRO A 11 -4.86 -6.77 10.09
CA PRO A 11 -5.35 -7.26 8.81
C PRO A 11 -6.32 -8.42 9.05
N PHE A 12 -7.36 -8.50 8.23
CA PHE A 12 -8.35 -9.56 8.26
C PHE A 12 -8.55 -10.12 6.86
N GLU A 13 -8.51 -11.45 6.74
CA GLU A 13 -8.76 -12.14 5.49
C GLU A 13 -10.24 -12.47 5.40
N ILE A 14 -10.90 -11.93 4.36
CA ILE A 14 -12.28 -12.27 4.05
C ILE A 14 -12.26 -13.48 3.11
N THR A 15 -12.83 -14.57 3.58
CA THR A 15 -13.09 -15.81 2.85
C THR A 15 -14.56 -15.94 2.44
N GLY A 16 -15.45 -15.17 3.06
CA GLY A 16 -16.88 -15.16 2.76
C GLY A 16 -17.23 -14.52 1.41
N VAL A 17 -18.38 -14.90 0.87
CA VAL A 17 -18.91 -14.30 -0.37
C VAL A 17 -19.49 -12.91 -0.06
N LEU A 18 -19.15 -11.93 -0.90
CA LEU A 18 -19.71 -10.59 -0.83
C LEU A 18 -21.18 -10.60 -1.25
N ALA A 19 -22.05 -9.99 -0.44
CA ALA A 19 -23.42 -9.67 -0.79
C ALA A 19 -23.68 -8.17 -0.54
N VAL A 20 -24.40 -7.53 -1.45
CA VAL A 20 -24.86 -6.14 -1.28
C VAL A 20 -26.30 -6.16 -0.79
N VAL A 21 -26.55 -5.55 0.38
CA VAL A 21 -27.84 -5.66 1.09
C VAL A 21 -28.31 -4.30 1.59
N LYS A 22 -29.63 -4.14 1.78
CA LYS A 22 -30.21 -2.89 2.30
C LYS A 22 -29.97 -2.75 3.80
N TYR A 23 -29.76 -1.50 4.24
CA TYR A 23 -29.79 -1.16 5.66
C TYR A 23 -31.23 -1.15 6.19
N ASN A 24 -31.51 -1.96 7.20
CA ASN A 24 -32.84 -2.03 7.81
C ASN A 24 -32.98 -1.03 8.97
N VAL A 25 -34.14 -0.38 9.08
CA VAL A 25 -34.46 0.54 10.18
C VAL A 25 -34.43 -0.22 11.51
N GLY A 26 -33.68 0.31 12.49
CA GLY A 26 -33.49 -0.32 13.80
C GLY A 26 -32.27 -1.26 13.89
N GLN A 27 -31.60 -1.54 12.77
CA GLN A 27 -30.29 -2.21 12.79
C GLN A 27 -29.26 -1.25 13.41
N ALA A 28 -28.36 -1.77 14.24
CA ALA A 28 -27.22 -0.99 14.74
C ALA A 28 -26.25 -0.69 13.60
N VAL A 29 -25.63 0.49 13.63
CA VAL A 29 -24.59 0.87 12.65
C VAL A 29 -23.46 -0.17 12.75
N PRO A 30 -23.04 -0.78 11.63
CA PRO A 30 -21.95 -1.74 11.64
C PRO A 30 -20.69 -1.07 12.20
N VAL A 31 -20.01 -1.74 13.12
CA VAL A 31 -18.75 -1.23 13.69
C VAL A 31 -17.60 -1.94 13.01
N ILE A 32 -16.59 -1.17 12.62
CA ILE A 32 -15.34 -1.70 12.05
C ILE A 32 -14.64 -2.54 13.11
N LYS A 33 -14.46 -3.84 12.84
CA LYS A 33 -13.78 -4.77 13.77
C LYS A 33 -12.31 -4.98 13.44
N ALA A 34 -12.01 -5.06 12.14
CA ALA A 34 -10.67 -5.24 11.60
C ALA A 34 -10.65 -4.66 10.18
N ILE A 35 -9.48 -4.58 9.53
CA ILE A 35 -9.43 -4.08 8.14
C ILE A 35 -9.27 -5.27 7.18
N PRO A 36 -10.24 -5.49 6.27
CA PRO A 36 -10.13 -6.48 5.21
C PRO A 36 -8.99 -6.23 4.21
N GLN A 37 -8.69 -7.23 3.38
CA GLN A 37 -7.77 -7.11 2.23
C GLN A 37 -8.23 -6.02 1.25
N ALA A 38 -7.26 -5.34 0.61
CA ALA A 38 -7.53 -4.20 -0.29
C ALA A 38 -8.45 -4.58 -1.47
N GLU A 39 -8.26 -5.77 -2.01
CA GLU A 39 -9.02 -6.36 -3.11
C GLU A 39 -10.49 -6.56 -2.72
N CYS A 40 -10.75 -7.10 -1.53
CA CYS A 40 -12.11 -7.27 -1.01
C CYS A 40 -12.82 -5.93 -0.85
N LEU A 41 -12.11 -4.90 -0.35
CA LEU A 41 -12.65 -3.55 -0.21
C LEU A 41 -13.00 -2.94 -1.57
N ARG A 42 -12.10 -3.05 -2.57
CA ARG A 42 -12.33 -2.57 -3.93
C ARG A 42 -13.54 -3.23 -4.59
N HIS A 43 -13.65 -4.56 -4.48
CA HIS A 43 -14.80 -5.29 -5.02
C HIS A 43 -16.12 -4.87 -4.35
N ALA A 44 -16.12 -4.64 -3.04
CA ALA A 44 -17.31 -4.18 -2.32
C ALA A 44 -17.72 -2.76 -2.69
N ILE A 45 -16.75 -1.85 -2.79
CA ILE A 45 -16.98 -0.47 -3.25
C ILE A 45 -17.57 -0.49 -4.66
N GLN A 46 -16.95 -1.23 -5.57
CA GLN A 46 -17.42 -1.36 -6.94
C GLN A 46 -18.85 -1.95 -7.02
N ALA A 47 -19.11 -3.02 -6.27
CA ALA A 47 -20.44 -3.65 -6.27
C ALA A 47 -21.54 -2.70 -5.78
N ILE A 48 -21.24 -1.80 -4.83
CA ILE A 48 -22.19 -0.78 -4.38
C ILE A 48 -22.30 0.35 -5.42
N ASP A 49 -21.18 0.83 -5.96
CA ASP A 49 -21.16 1.87 -7.00
C ASP A 49 -22.00 1.46 -8.23
N GLU A 50 -21.94 0.18 -8.64
CA GLU A 50 -22.74 -0.38 -9.75
C GLU A 50 -24.27 -0.31 -9.51
N THR A 51 -24.71 -0.30 -8.25
CA THR A 51 -26.14 -0.15 -7.92
C THR A 51 -26.61 1.31 -7.93
N ASN A 52 -25.69 2.27 -7.97
CA ASN A 52 -25.95 3.71 -7.84
C ASN A 52 -26.75 4.07 -6.57
N ASN A 53 -26.64 3.25 -5.51
CA ASN A 53 -27.31 3.45 -4.24
C ASN A 53 -26.31 3.22 -3.08
N HIS A 54 -25.80 4.32 -2.54
CA HIS A 54 -24.77 4.29 -1.49
C HIS A 54 -25.34 3.99 -0.09
N ASP A 55 -26.66 3.87 0.06
CA ASP A 55 -27.30 3.45 1.32
C ASP A 55 -27.24 1.92 1.52
N LEU A 56 -26.70 1.19 0.54
CA LEU A 56 -26.48 -0.24 0.64
C LEU A 56 -25.25 -0.58 1.49
N LEU A 57 -25.27 -1.77 2.06
CA LEU A 57 -24.20 -2.33 2.85
C LEU A 57 -23.51 -3.47 2.11
N ALA A 58 -22.21 -3.56 2.26
CA ALA A 58 -21.50 -4.79 1.98
C ALA A 58 -21.67 -5.75 3.16
N ARG A 59 -21.96 -7.01 2.86
CA ARG A 59 -22.09 -8.10 3.82
C ARG A 59 -21.18 -9.25 3.41
N TRP A 60 -20.43 -9.77 4.37
CA TRP A 60 -19.70 -11.03 4.26
C TRP A 60 -20.06 -11.91 5.45
N ASP A 61 -20.11 -13.22 5.23
CA ASP A 61 -20.55 -14.18 6.26
C ASP A 61 -19.57 -14.26 7.46
N ASP A 62 -18.29 -14.05 7.20
CA ASP A 62 -17.19 -14.17 8.17
C ASP A 62 -16.76 -12.83 8.80
N TYR A 63 -17.06 -11.70 8.14
CA TYR A 63 -16.72 -10.36 8.64
C TYR A 63 -17.93 -9.59 9.20
N GLY A 64 -19.12 -9.78 8.62
CA GLY A 64 -20.33 -9.03 8.94
C GLY A 64 -20.59 -7.93 7.92
N TYR A 65 -21.02 -6.75 8.40
CA TYR A 65 -21.49 -5.66 7.55
C TYR A 65 -20.52 -4.47 7.55
N ALA A 66 -20.49 -3.72 6.44
CA ALA A 66 -19.80 -2.44 6.33
C ALA A 66 -20.61 -1.47 5.45
N THR A 67 -20.64 -0.20 5.84
CA THR A 67 -21.24 0.86 5.02
C THR A 67 -20.28 1.32 3.92
N TYR A 68 -20.81 1.96 2.88
CA TYR A 68 -19.99 2.51 1.79
C TYR A 68 -18.87 3.43 2.29
N ASP A 69 -19.20 4.39 3.16
CA ASP A 69 -18.21 5.32 3.73
C ASP A 69 -17.14 4.61 4.55
N GLN A 70 -17.51 3.57 5.30
CA GLN A 70 -16.57 2.76 6.06
C GLN A 70 -15.62 2.01 5.11
N LEU A 71 -16.11 1.46 4.01
CA LEU A 71 -15.28 0.80 3.01
C LEU A 71 -14.28 1.76 2.38
N LYS A 72 -14.71 2.98 2.00
CA LYS A 72 -13.80 4.03 1.48
C LYS A 72 -12.75 4.43 2.51
N LEU A 73 -13.14 4.54 3.78
CA LEU A 73 -12.20 4.87 4.86
C LEU A 73 -11.17 3.74 5.04
N MET A 74 -11.61 2.49 5.09
CA MET A 74 -10.72 1.33 5.18
C MET A 74 -9.75 1.28 4.00
N GLU A 75 -10.24 1.48 2.76
CA GLU A 75 -9.40 1.47 1.56
C GLU A 75 -8.27 2.50 1.67
N LYS A 76 -8.59 3.75 2.08
CA LYS A 76 -7.58 4.80 2.29
C LYS A 76 -6.55 4.39 3.33
N VAL A 77 -6.97 3.78 4.43
CA VAL A 77 -6.06 3.31 5.48
C VAL A 77 -5.14 2.21 4.94
N VAL A 78 -5.64 1.24 4.19
CA VAL A 78 -4.81 0.17 3.59
C VAL A 78 -3.80 0.75 2.62
N VAL A 79 -4.23 1.63 1.70
CA VAL A 79 -3.34 2.27 0.74
C VAL A 79 -2.25 3.07 1.43
N ALA A 80 -2.61 3.86 2.45
CA ALA A 80 -1.64 4.62 3.23
C ALA A 80 -0.62 3.71 3.92
N LYS A 81 -1.08 2.63 4.57
CA LYS A 81 -0.18 1.64 5.22
C LYS A 81 0.79 1.01 4.23
N ASN A 82 0.32 0.62 3.05
CA ASN A 82 1.17 0.04 2.00
C ASN A 82 2.22 1.04 1.51
N ASN A 83 1.83 2.30 1.31
CA ASN A 83 2.77 3.35 0.93
C ASN A 83 3.82 3.61 2.02
N PHE A 84 3.42 3.65 3.29
CA PHE A 84 4.37 3.80 4.39
C PHE A 84 5.35 2.62 4.50
N ALA A 85 4.89 1.39 4.24
CA ALA A 85 5.77 0.22 4.21
C ALA A 85 6.82 0.31 3.08
N LEU A 86 6.41 0.75 1.90
CA LEU A 86 7.33 0.99 0.78
C LEU A 86 8.34 2.10 1.11
N VAL A 87 7.89 3.21 1.71
CA VAL A 87 8.77 4.30 2.14
C VAL A 87 9.79 3.79 3.16
N GLN A 88 9.36 3.03 4.18
CA GLN A 88 10.27 2.46 5.16
C GLN A 88 11.30 1.54 4.50
N ALA A 89 10.87 0.61 3.65
CA ALA A 89 11.79 -0.28 2.94
C ALA A 89 12.78 0.49 2.05
N THR A 90 12.37 1.62 1.48
CA THR A 90 13.23 2.46 0.66
C THR A 90 14.25 3.21 1.51
N VAL A 91 13.83 3.75 2.66
CA VAL A 91 14.73 4.40 3.62
C VAL A 91 15.76 3.41 4.14
N ASP A 92 15.31 2.22 4.55
CA ASP A 92 16.20 1.14 5.02
C ASP A 92 17.19 0.75 3.90
N TRP A 93 16.74 0.64 2.65
CA TRP A 93 17.63 0.38 1.51
C TRP A 93 18.67 1.50 1.34
N ILE A 94 18.27 2.78 1.38
CA ILE A 94 19.21 3.92 1.28
C ILE A 94 20.27 3.86 2.38
N GLU A 95 19.87 3.53 3.61
CA GLU A 95 20.79 3.39 4.74
C GLU A 95 21.77 2.21 4.55
N THR A 96 21.36 1.14 3.87
CA THR A 96 22.27 0.01 3.55
C THR A 96 23.22 0.29 2.38
N VAL A 97 22.91 1.27 1.53
CA VAL A 97 23.81 1.69 0.44
C VAL A 97 24.89 2.59 1.03
N GLU A 98 25.91 1.97 1.66
CA GLU A 98 27.18 2.64 1.87
C GLU A 98 27.87 2.81 0.52
N PHE A 99 27.98 4.06 0.06
CA PHE A 99 28.95 4.40 -0.99
C PHE A 99 30.34 4.08 -0.46
N GLN A 100 30.93 2.97 -0.92
CA GLN A 100 32.32 2.68 -0.60
C GLN A 100 33.18 3.73 -1.28
N VAL A 101 33.89 4.55 -0.49
CA VAL A 101 34.81 5.57 -1.01
C VAL A 101 35.87 4.96 -1.95
N GLY A 102 36.14 3.65 -1.81
CA GLY A 102 37.01 2.88 -2.71
C GLY A 102 36.44 2.61 -4.11
N ASP A 103 35.12 2.69 -4.31
CA ASP A 103 34.46 2.56 -5.62
C ASP A 103 34.46 3.89 -6.40
N ILE A 104 34.80 5.00 -5.71
CA ILE A 104 35.06 6.29 -6.35
C ILE A 104 36.45 6.21 -6.98
N VAL A 105 36.51 5.61 -8.17
CA VAL A 105 37.70 5.70 -9.02
C VAL A 105 37.86 7.17 -9.43
N GLU A 106 39.09 7.68 -9.36
CA GLU A 106 39.42 9.01 -9.88
C GLU A 106 38.86 9.14 -11.32
N PRO A 107 38.06 10.18 -11.63
CA PRO A 107 37.56 10.34 -12.99
C PRO A 107 38.74 10.53 -13.95
N PHE A 108 38.68 9.87 -15.11
CA PHE A 108 39.64 9.99 -16.23
C PHE A 108 41.01 9.29 -16.06
N LYS A 109 41.08 8.03 -15.61
CA LYS A 109 42.31 7.21 -15.76
C LYS A 109 42.47 6.55 -17.12
N ASP A 110 41.41 6.52 -17.94
CA ASP A 110 41.40 5.87 -19.26
C ASP A 110 42.36 6.50 -20.28
N THR A 111 42.89 7.69 -19.99
CA THR A 111 43.77 8.44 -20.89
C THR A 111 45.25 8.39 -20.49
N LEU A 112 45.63 7.72 -19.39
CA LEU A 112 47.02 7.72 -18.92
C LEU A 112 47.97 6.95 -19.86
N ASP A 113 47.47 5.97 -20.62
CA ASP A 113 48.29 5.18 -21.57
C ASP A 113 48.38 5.79 -22.98
N ILE A 114 47.68 6.90 -23.26
CA ILE A 114 47.78 7.58 -24.57
C ILE A 114 48.93 8.59 -24.51
N SER A 115 50.16 8.11 -24.60
CA SER A 115 51.29 8.99 -24.90
C SER A 115 51.08 9.62 -26.29
N LYS A 116 51.09 10.96 -26.37
CA LYS A 116 51.16 11.66 -27.66
C LYS A 116 52.45 11.21 -28.35
N PRO A 117 52.41 10.65 -29.58
CA PRO A 117 53.63 10.40 -30.31
C PRO A 117 54.31 11.75 -30.56
N LEU A 118 55.50 11.92 -29.98
CA LEU A 118 56.36 13.06 -30.26
C LEU A 118 56.75 12.99 -31.74
N LEU A 119 56.04 13.74 -32.58
CA LEU A 119 56.46 14.05 -33.94
C LEU A 119 57.78 14.83 -33.82
N ARG A 120 58.90 14.14 -34.05
CA ARG A 120 60.18 14.79 -34.34
C ARG A 120 60.07 15.43 -35.72
N ILE A 121 60.08 16.76 -35.75
CA ILE A 121 60.28 17.59 -36.94
C ILE A 121 61.75 18.03 -36.93
#